data_AF-A0A4R6QX75-F1
#
_entry.id   AF-A0A4R6QX75-F1
#
_cell.length_a   1.000
_cell.length_b   1.000
_cell.length_c   1.000
_cell.angle_alpha   90.00
_cell.angle_beta   90.00
_cell.angle_gamma   90.00
#
_symmetry.space_group_name_H-M   'P 1'
#
loop_
_entity.id
_entity.type
_entity.pdbx_description
1 polymer ?
#
loop_
_entity_poly.entity_id
_entity_poly.type
_entity_poly.pdbx_seq_one_letter_code
_entity_poly.pdbx_strand_id
1 'polypeptide(L)'
;MAGFLGADTEALRALGRAVGGGAERLEQLTAQLDGIVGGARWQGPDADAFRADWAGHVRTGLHARIGALRGEAAELAGQAEEQDGASGGPGGPGVPGGAGAAPPPGLAGGLSEGPLPGAEGGIRLMAAHAPLGAADASAAVGESPLAFPETGMELAPPETAHRIEVDADHALAPDGADEPFGLDEDGTPITLEPDTRYDVGEHGTYYTDDEGRIEYVEAEGGGETMNPNLRETLPDATYHVNEQAYYRTDELGRTEHLYVPDVVVDREMARSQAIQSTIAERWDMSGDGTSEPVEFNAGHVLARQLGGIREEINYTRQWDEVNQARSGQDTIYTYESLMADGISDEDRSYSYETRIDWGEEQPAGVGPEHDSEPWEYVPSGYDVRLHEDGEQIVEDHLPNYPEGATFPR
;
A
#
# COMPACT_ATOMS: atom_id res chain seq x y z
N MET A 1 20.66 -29.94 -18.18
CA MET A 1 21.21 -30.30 -16.85
C MET A 1 20.36 -29.57 -15.83
N ALA A 2 19.68 -30.28 -14.93
CA ALA A 2 19.10 -29.63 -13.77
C ALA A 2 20.28 -29.12 -12.93
N GLY A 3 20.43 -27.79 -12.86
CA GLY A 3 21.36 -27.19 -11.92
C GLY A 3 20.94 -27.59 -10.52
N PHE A 4 21.91 -28.03 -9.72
CA PHE A 4 21.73 -28.19 -8.29
C PHE A 4 21.37 -26.81 -7.71
N LEU A 5 20.13 -26.65 -7.24
CA LEU A 5 19.68 -25.49 -6.48
C LEU A 5 19.90 -25.81 -5.01
N GLY A 6 20.74 -25.03 -4.34
CA GLY A 6 20.96 -25.14 -2.91
C GLY A 6 21.25 -23.79 -2.28
N ALA A 7 20.64 -23.52 -1.13
CA ALA A 7 20.89 -22.32 -0.35
C ALA A 7 22.30 -22.35 0.27
N ASP A 8 22.94 -21.18 0.40
CA ASP A 8 24.19 -21.02 1.14
C ASP A 8 23.91 -21.20 2.64
N THR A 9 24.30 -22.36 3.18
CA THR A 9 24.03 -22.74 4.58
C THR A 9 24.82 -21.91 5.59
N GLU A 10 25.92 -21.27 5.19
CA GLU A 10 26.65 -20.34 6.05
C GLU A 10 25.94 -18.99 6.10
N ALA A 11 25.42 -18.51 4.96
CA ALA A 11 24.61 -17.30 4.89
C ALA A 11 23.29 -17.44 5.70
N LEU A 12 22.60 -18.58 5.60
CA LEU A 12 21.39 -18.84 6.40
C LEU A 12 21.67 -18.82 7.91
N ARG A 13 22.79 -19.43 8.34
CA ARG A 13 23.20 -19.39 9.75
C ARG A 13 23.61 -17.99 10.20
N ALA A 14 24.24 -17.20 9.34
CA ALA A 14 24.58 -15.81 9.64
C ALA A 14 23.32 -14.96 9.82
N LEU A 15 22.33 -15.14 8.96
CA LEU A 15 21.03 -14.48 9.06
C LEU A 15 20.29 -14.89 10.34
N GLY A 16 20.19 -16.20 10.63
CA GLY A 16 19.55 -16.69 11.86
C GLY A 16 20.19 -16.13 13.14
N ARG A 17 21.52 -16.00 13.18
CA ARG A 17 22.22 -15.33 14.31
C ARG A 17 21.89 -13.84 14.42
N ALA A 18 21.79 -13.14 13.30
CA ALA A 18 21.46 -11.72 13.30
C ALA A 18 20.02 -11.48 13.79
N VAL A 19 19.07 -12.28 13.31
CA VAL A 19 17.66 -12.26 13.73
C VAL A 19 17.52 -12.60 15.22
N GLY A 20 18.15 -13.69 15.68
CA GLY A 20 18.17 -14.07 17.09
C GLY A 20 18.75 -12.98 18.00
N GLY A 21 19.87 -12.36 17.60
CA GLY A 21 20.46 -11.24 18.32
C GLY A 21 19.61 -9.95 18.29
N GLY A 22 18.74 -9.78 17.29
CA GLY A 22 17.71 -8.73 17.26
C GLY A 22 16.62 -8.98 18.30
N ALA A 23 16.12 -10.21 18.37
CA ALA A 23 15.10 -10.62 19.34
C ALA A 23 15.57 -10.44 20.80
N GLU A 24 16.84 -10.77 21.10
CA GLU A 24 17.44 -10.54 22.42
C GLU A 24 17.52 -9.05 22.78
N ARG A 25 17.87 -8.19 21.82
CA ARG A 25 17.91 -6.74 22.04
C ARG A 25 16.51 -6.18 22.30
N LEU A 26 15.50 -6.63 21.56
CA LEU A 26 14.11 -6.24 21.79
C LEU A 26 13.61 -6.68 23.17
N GLU A 27 13.98 -7.87 23.63
CA GLU A 27 13.64 -8.34 24.98
C GLU A 27 14.29 -7.48 26.07
N GLN A 28 15.55 -7.09 25.91
CA GLN A 28 16.24 -6.19 26.83
C GLN A 28 15.61 -4.78 26.86
N LEU A 29 15.21 -4.25 25.70
CA LEU A 29 14.52 -2.95 25.63
C LEU A 29 13.14 -3.02 26.28
N THR A 30 12.39 -4.10 26.02
CA THR A 30 11.07 -4.34 26.64
C THR A 30 11.18 -4.38 28.16
N ALA A 31 12.18 -5.08 28.71
CA ALA A 31 12.42 -5.13 30.15
C ALA A 31 12.83 -3.76 30.75
N GLN A 32 13.60 -2.96 30.02
CA GLN A 32 13.95 -1.60 30.45
C GLN A 32 12.73 -0.68 30.48
N LEU A 33 11.89 -0.73 29.44
CA LEU A 33 10.65 0.04 29.38
C LEU A 33 9.69 -0.36 30.48
N ASP A 34 9.54 -1.66 30.76
CA ASP A 34 8.69 -2.15 31.87
C ASP A 34 9.15 -1.55 33.22
N GLY A 35 10.46 -1.46 33.45
CA GLY A 35 11.03 -0.80 34.62
C GLY A 35 10.76 0.71 34.68
N ILE A 36 10.83 1.41 33.55
CA ILE A 36 10.55 2.86 33.46
C ILE A 36 9.07 3.13 33.71
N VAL A 37 8.18 2.37 33.06
CA VAL A 37 6.71 2.50 33.20
C VAL A 37 6.28 2.19 34.62
N GLY A 38 6.81 1.13 35.22
CA GLY A 38 6.53 0.78 36.61
C GLY A 38 7.12 1.77 37.63
N GLY A 39 8.23 2.42 37.30
CA GLY A 39 8.96 3.32 38.20
C GLY A 39 8.50 4.79 38.17
N ALA A 40 7.66 5.18 37.20
CA ALA A 40 7.20 6.55 37.05
C ALA A 40 6.36 7.01 38.26
N ARG A 41 6.72 8.15 38.87
CA ARG A 41 5.98 8.79 39.96
C ARG A 41 4.76 9.56 39.44
N TRP A 42 3.83 8.83 38.83
CA TRP A 42 2.57 9.32 38.29
C TRP A 42 1.42 8.50 38.89
N GLN A 43 0.42 9.15 39.48
CA GLN A 43 -0.68 8.50 40.20
C GLN A 43 -2.01 9.08 39.74
N GLY A 44 -3.04 8.25 39.66
CA GLY A 44 -4.38 8.62 39.22
C GLY A 44 -4.94 7.61 38.21
N PRO A 45 -6.24 7.71 37.87
CA PRO A 45 -6.92 6.76 36.98
C PRO A 45 -6.22 6.58 35.63
N ASP A 46 -5.72 7.66 35.03
CA ASP A 46 -5.00 7.61 33.75
C ASP A 46 -3.66 6.87 33.86
N ALA A 47 -2.98 7.03 34.99
CA ALA A 47 -1.73 6.31 35.26
C ALA A 47 -1.97 4.81 35.45
N ASP A 48 -3.13 4.44 36.01
CA ASP A 48 -3.53 3.04 36.17
C ASP A 48 -3.97 2.43 34.84
N ALA A 49 -4.73 3.19 34.03
CA ALA A 49 -5.14 2.79 32.67
C ALA A 49 -3.92 2.59 31.76
N PHE A 50 -2.98 3.53 31.75
CA PHE A 50 -1.74 3.42 30.97
C PHE A 50 -0.91 2.20 31.37
N ARG A 51 -0.77 1.92 32.68
CA ARG A 51 -0.04 0.72 33.14
C ARG A 51 -0.77 -0.57 32.80
N ALA A 52 -2.10 -0.56 32.82
CA ALA A 52 -2.91 -1.70 32.41
C ALA A 52 -2.76 -1.99 30.92
N ASP A 53 -2.83 -0.95 30.08
CA ASP A 53 -2.64 -1.04 28.63
C ASP A 53 -1.21 -1.49 28.28
N TRP A 54 -0.19 -0.88 28.91
CA TRP A 54 1.20 -1.32 28.75
C TRP A 54 1.38 -2.81 29.08
N ALA A 55 0.87 -3.25 30.24
CA ALA A 55 1.05 -4.63 30.70
C ALA A 55 0.25 -5.65 29.88
N GLY A 56 -0.95 -5.27 29.44
CA GLY A 56 -1.91 -6.13 28.76
C GLY A 56 -1.71 -6.20 27.25
N HIS A 57 -1.57 -5.05 26.59
CA HIS A 57 -1.50 -4.94 25.14
C HIS A 57 -0.05 -4.82 24.66
N VAL A 58 0.64 -3.74 25.03
CA VAL A 58 1.95 -3.38 24.45
C VAL A 58 3.02 -4.43 24.76
N ARG A 59 3.18 -4.79 26.04
CA ARG A 59 4.19 -5.76 26.47
C ARG A 59 3.92 -7.17 25.91
N THR A 60 2.65 -7.57 25.85
CA THR A 60 2.25 -8.85 25.28
C THR A 60 2.56 -8.91 23.78
N GLY A 61 2.24 -7.86 23.02
CA GLY A 61 2.56 -7.77 21.60
C GLY A 61 4.06 -7.78 21.33
N LEU A 62 4.86 -7.10 22.15
CA LEU A 62 6.33 -7.15 22.06
C LEU A 62 6.86 -8.57 22.31
N HIS A 63 6.38 -9.27 23.33
CA HIS A 63 6.79 -10.65 23.59
C HIS A 63 6.37 -11.63 22.49
N ALA A 64 5.18 -11.46 21.90
CA ALA A 64 4.74 -12.27 20.78
C ALA A 64 5.68 -12.11 19.57
N ARG A 65 6.04 -10.87 19.21
CA ARG A 65 6.98 -10.56 18.12
C ARG A 65 8.40 -11.08 18.39
N ILE A 66 8.90 -10.95 19.63
CA ILE A 66 10.17 -11.56 20.05
C ILE A 66 10.12 -13.08 19.89
N GLY A 67 8.98 -13.71 20.22
CA GLY A 67 8.76 -15.15 20.02
C GLY A 67 8.81 -15.55 18.54
N ALA A 68 8.15 -14.79 17.66
CA ALA A 68 8.16 -15.03 16.22
C ALA A 68 9.59 -14.96 15.64
N LEU A 69 10.35 -13.91 15.96
CA LEU A 69 11.75 -13.75 15.51
C LEU A 69 12.65 -14.89 16.00
N ARG A 70 12.39 -15.42 17.20
CA ARG A 70 13.11 -16.61 17.72
C ARG A 70 12.74 -17.87 16.93
N GLY A 71 11.47 -18.02 16.55
CA GLY A 71 11.00 -19.10 15.68
C GLY A 71 11.70 -19.06 14.32
N GLU A 72 11.66 -17.90 13.65
CA GLU A 72 12.31 -17.70 12.34
C GLU A 72 13.83 -17.95 12.40
N ALA A 73 14.50 -17.48 13.44
CA ALA A 73 15.93 -17.75 13.65
C ALA A 73 16.22 -19.26 13.79
N ALA A 74 15.34 -20.01 14.44
CA ALA A 74 15.47 -21.46 14.58
C ALA A 74 15.17 -22.20 13.27
N GLU A 75 14.20 -21.73 12.49
CA GLU A 75 13.88 -22.28 11.17
C GLU A 75 15.04 -22.09 10.19
N LEU A 76 15.63 -20.90 10.13
CA LEU A 76 16.82 -20.64 9.31
C LEU A 76 18.00 -21.55 9.67
N ALA A 77 18.17 -21.86 10.96
CA ALA A 77 19.19 -22.80 11.41
C ALA A 77 18.85 -24.25 10.99
N GLY A 78 17.59 -24.66 11.12
CA GLY A 78 17.11 -25.98 10.70
C GLY A 78 17.26 -26.21 9.19
N GLN A 79 16.85 -25.23 8.38
CA GLN A 79 17.00 -25.27 6.91
C GLN A 79 18.48 -25.41 6.50
N ALA A 80 19.40 -24.73 7.20
CA ALA A 80 20.83 -24.87 6.95
C ALA A 80 21.37 -26.27 7.30
N GLU A 81 20.86 -26.90 8.37
CA GLU A 81 21.24 -28.26 8.76
C GLU A 81 20.68 -29.32 7.80
N GLU A 82 19.43 -29.17 7.37
CA GLU A 82 18.78 -30.06 6.39
C GLU A 82 19.51 -30.04 5.04
N GLN A 83 19.92 -28.85 4.59
CA GLN A 83 20.64 -28.66 3.33
C GLN A 83 22.07 -29.26 3.37
N ASP A 84 22.77 -29.13 4.51
CA ASP A 84 24.07 -29.80 4.71
C ASP A 84 23.91 -31.33 4.77
N GLY A 85 22.84 -31.81 5.40
CA GLY A 85 22.50 -33.24 5.47
C GLY A 85 22.18 -33.85 4.10
N ALA A 86 21.44 -33.13 3.25
CA ALA A 86 21.15 -33.51 1.87
C ALA A 86 22.43 -33.58 1.00
N SER A 87 23.43 -32.73 1.32
CA SER A 87 24.70 -32.64 0.60
C SER A 87 25.78 -33.62 1.08
N GLY A 88 25.59 -34.25 2.26
CA GLY A 88 26.62 -35.04 2.97
C GLY A 88 26.51 -36.58 2.93
N GLY A 89 25.72 -37.17 2.01
CA GLY A 89 25.51 -38.62 1.94
C GLY A 89 26.80 -39.46 1.66
N PRO A 90 26.96 -40.66 2.24
CA PRO A 90 28.22 -41.42 2.20
C PRO A 90 28.56 -41.97 0.80
N GLY A 91 29.71 -41.58 0.28
CA GLY A 91 30.33 -42.15 -0.92
C GLY A 91 30.86 -43.58 -0.69
N GLY A 92 30.56 -44.48 -1.64
CA GLY A 92 31.13 -45.84 -1.70
C GLY A 92 32.56 -45.88 -2.26
N PRO A 93 33.39 -46.89 -1.93
CA PRO A 93 34.84 -46.87 -2.22
C PRO A 93 35.29 -47.65 -3.48
N GLY A 94 36.33 -47.13 -4.14
CA GLY A 94 37.25 -47.80 -5.11
C GLY A 94 36.91 -47.58 -6.60
N VAL A 95 37.81 -47.30 -7.55
CA VAL A 95 39.26 -47.57 -7.77
C VAL A 95 39.79 -46.55 -8.84
N PRO A 96 41.10 -46.24 -8.94
CA PRO A 96 41.59 -44.98 -9.50
C PRO A 96 42.00 -45.01 -10.99
N GLY A 97 42.06 -43.83 -11.60
CA GLY A 97 43.01 -43.51 -12.67
C GLY A 97 42.40 -43.02 -13.99
N GLY A 98 42.89 -41.87 -14.46
CA GLY A 98 42.87 -41.52 -15.89
C GLY A 98 42.24 -40.17 -16.21
N ALA A 99 43.10 -39.16 -16.34
CA ALA A 99 42.77 -37.80 -16.73
C ALA A 99 42.16 -37.68 -18.15
N GLY A 100 41.39 -36.59 -18.36
CA GLY A 100 41.52 -35.81 -19.59
C GLY A 100 40.26 -35.56 -20.40
N ALA A 101 39.54 -34.50 -20.01
CA ALA A 101 38.85 -33.51 -20.86
C ALA A 101 37.63 -33.91 -21.73
N ALA A 102 36.60 -33.08 -21.54
CA ALA A 102 35.30 -32.88 -22.21
C ALA A 102 35.40 -32.70 -23.76
N PRO A 103 34.30 -32.60 -24.57
CA PRO A 103 32.93 -32.12 -24.24
C PRO A 103 31.78 -32.90 -24.98
N PRO A 104 30.67 -32.23 -25.43
CA PRO A 104 29.23 -32.44 -25.13
C PRO A 104 28.55 -33.43 -26.13
N PRO A 105 27.27 -33.38 -26.57
CA PRO A 105 26.00 -32.76 -26.10
C PRO A 105 24.83 -33.80 -25.99
N GLY A 106 23.60 -33.34 -25.75
CA GLY A 106 22.42 -34.18 -25.48
C GLY A 106 21.68 -34.78 -26.68
N LEU A 107 20.61 -35.54 -26.39
CA LEU A 107 19.24 -35.44 -26.93
C LEU A 107 18.39 -36.68 -26.59
N ALA A 108 17.18 -36.39 -26.09
CA ALA A 108 15.87 -36.94 -26.45
C ALA A 108 15.45 -38.42 -26.20
N GLY A 109 14.29 -38.53 -25.52
CA GLY A 109 13.17 -39.48 -25.77
C GLY A 109 13.30 -40.87 -25.11
N GLY A 110 12.29 -41.49 -24.48
CA GLY A 110 10.85 -41.26 -24.33
C GLY A 110 10.13 -42.63 -24.21
N LEU A 111 8.88 -42.62 -23.70
CA LEU A 111 7.85 -43.72 -23.68
C LEU A 111 8.01 -44.80 -22.57
N SER A 112 6.98 -45.41 -21.94
CA SER A 112 5.51 -45.29 -21.84
C SER A 112 4.97 -46.44 -20.92
N GLU A 113 3.89 -46.18 -20.17
CA GLU A 113 2.79 -47.02 -19.54
C GLU A 113 2.88 -48.57 -19.49
N GLY A 114 2.37 -49.39 -18.54
CA GLY A 114 1.39 -49.38 -17.41
C GLY A 114 1.19 -50.87 -16.94
N PRO A 115 0.08 -51.35 -16.30
CA PRO A 115 -0.56 -50.96 -15.01
C PRO A 115 -1.10 -52.13 -14.07
N LEU A 116 -1.63 -51.74 -12.87
CA LEU A 116 -2.65 -52.33 -11.92
C LEU A 116 -2.26 -53.33 -10.76
N PRO A 117 -3.06 -53.49 -9.65
CA PRO A 117 -3.99 -52.59 -8.89
C PRO A 117 -4.05 -52.75 -7.32
N GLY A 118 -4.72 -51.82 -6.60
CA GLY A 118 -5.67 -52.15 -5.50
C GLY A 118 -5.57 -51.45 -4.12
N ALA A 119 -6.45 -50.46 -3.84
CA ALA A 119 -7.29 -50.26 -2.62
C ALA A 119 -7.59 -48.77 -2.35
N GLU A 120 -8.85 -48.45 -2.05
CA GLU A 120 -9.52 -47.17 -2.27
C GLU A 120 -9.49 -46.19 -1.08
N GLY A 121 -9.67 -44.90 -1.39
CA GLY A 121 -10.06 -43.86 -0.41
C GLY A 121 -9.47 -42.47 -0.64
N GLY A 122 -9.64 -41.88 -1.83
CA GLY A 122 -9.10 -40.54 -2.15
C GLY A 122 -10.05 -39.73 -3.02
N ILE A 123 -10.23 -38.47 -2.62
CA ILE A 123 -11.13 -37.45 -3.14
C ILE A 123 -10.93 -37.23 -4.64
N ARG A 124 -12.04 -37.07 -5.37
CA ARG A 124 -12.06 -36.76 -6.80
C ARG A 124 -11.44 -35.39 -7.06
N LEU A 125 -10.30 -35.39 -7.73
CA LEU A 125 -9.75 -34.28 -8.49
C LEU A 125 -10.75 -33.92 -9.60
N MET A 126 -11.45 -32.80 -9.46
CA MET A 126 -12.00 -32.08 -10.61
C MET A 126 -10.98 -31.02 -11.03
N ALA A 127 -10.62 -31.11 -12.31
CA ALA A 127 -9.88 -30.17 -13.15
C ALA A 127 -9.16 -28.99 -12.48
N ALA A 128 -7.83 -28.96 -12.66
CA ALA A 128 -7.04 -27.75 -12.56
C ALA A 128 -7.70 -26.62 -13.36
N HIS A 129 -8.16 -25.60 -12.67
CA HIS A 129 -8.35 -24.29 -13.27
C HIS A 129 -6.94 -23.78 -13.57
N ALA A 130 -6.66 -23.54 -14.85
CA ALA A 130 -5.48 -22.78 -15.25
C ALA A 130 -5.49 -21.43 -14.49
N PRO A 131 -4.33 -20.86 -14.15
CA PRO A 131 -4.31 -19.50 -13.63
C PRO A 131 -5.01 -18.61 -14.66
N LEU A 132 -6.09 -17.96 -14.24
CA LEU A 132 -6.75 -16.94 -15.04
C LEU A 132 -5.67 -15.90 -15.36
N GLY A 133 -5.41 -15.66 -16.64
CA GLY A 133 -4.56 -14.53 -17.01
C GLY A 133 -5.24 -13.24 -16.56
N ALA A 134 -4.51 -12.14 -16.40
CA ALA A 134 -5.10 -10.83 -16.07
C ALA A 134 -6.30 -10.46 -16.97
N ALA A 135 -6.33 -10.96 -18.21
CA ALA A 135 -7.46 -10.82 -19.14
C ALA A 135 -8.73 -11.60 -18.73
N ASP A 136 -8.60 -12.74 -18.07
CA ASP A 136 -9.73 -13.54 -17.58
C ASP A 136 -10.22 -13.03 -16.22
N ALA A 137 -9.35 -12.43 -15.39
CA ALA A 137 -9.75 -11.67 -14.19
C ALA A 137 -10.58 -10.44 -14.60
N SER A 138 -10.15 -9.72 -15.65
CA SER A 138 -10.91 -8.62 -16.26
C SER A 138 -12.27 -9.05 -16.83
N ALA A 139 -12.44 -10.31 -17.24
CA ALA A 139 -13.71 -10.83 -17.74
C ALA A 139 -14.67 -11.34 -16.65
N ALA A 140 -14.16 -11.60 -15.44
CA ALA A 140 -14.95 -12.00 -14.27
C ALA A 140 -15.59 -10.80 -13.56
N VAL A 141 -14.98 -9.61 -13.70
CA VAL A 141 -15.61 -8.32 -13.42
C VAL A 141 -16.56 -8.02 -14.58
N GLY A 142 -17.85 -8.26 -14.38
CA GLY A 142 -18.87 -8.08 -15.42
C GLY A 142 -18.80 -6.68 -16.05
N GLU A 143 -18.77 -6.63 -17.39
CA GLU A 143 -18.86 -5.41 -18.22
C GLU A 143 -18.22 -4.16 -17.56
N SER A 144 -16.88 -4.04 -17.58
CA SER A 144 -16.18 -2.82 -17.16
C SER A 144 -16.81 -1.58 -17.82
N PRO A 145 -17.36 -0.60 -17.09
CA PRO A 145 -17.11 0.76 -17.53
C PRO A 145 -15.64 1.00 -17.19
N LEU A 146 -14.82 1.26 -18.20
CA LEU A 146 -13.43 1.73 -17.99
C LEU A 146 -13.39 3.13 -17.34
N ALA A 147 -14.46 3.50 -16.63
CA ALA A 147 -14.80 4.84 -16.21
C ALA A 147 -15.78 4.81 -15.02
N PHE A 148 -15.65 5.78 -14.12
CA PHE A 148 -16.62 6.11 -13.09
C PHE A 148 -17.26 7.45 -13.45
N PRO A 149 -18.41 7.45 -14.14
CA PRO A 149 -18.99 8.67 -14.70
C PRO A 149 -19.48 9.65 -13.63
N GLU A 150 -19.69 9.21 -12.39
CA GLU A 150 -20.10 10.11 -11.31
C GLU A 150 -18.99 11.08 -10.89
N THR A 151 -17.72 10.66 -11.03
CA THR A 151 -16.54 11.47 -10.67
C THR A 151 -15.70 11.84 -11.90
N GLY A 152 -16.05 11.32 -13.09
CA GLY A 152 -15.25 11.48 -14.29
C GLY A 152 -13.89 10.77 -14.24
N MET A 153 -13.71 9.78 -13.35
CA MET A 153 -12.48 8.99 -13.32
C MET A 153 -12.45 8.04 -14.50
N GLU A 154 -11.38 8.04 -15.28
CA GLU A 154 -11.14 7.09 -16.37
C GLU A 154 -10.02 6.12 -15.98
N LEU A 155 -10.14 4.84 -16.33
CA LEU A 155 -9.14 3.80 -16.02
C LEU A 155 -8.18 3.51 -17.17
N ALA A 156 -8.32 4.25 -18.27
CA ALA A 156 -7.42 4.20 -19.40
C ALA A 156 -7.13 5.63 -19.86
N PRO A 157 -5.90 5.90 -20.34
CA PRO A 157 -5.59 7.20 -20.92
C PRO A 157 -6.43 7.44 -22.18
N PRO A 158 -6.76 8.70 -22.49
CA PRO A 158 -7.49 9.06 -23.70
C PRO A 158 -6.68 8.73 -24.96
N GLU A 159 -7.37 8.51 -26.07
CA GLU A 159 -6.73 8.38 -27.37
C GLU A 159 -6.14 9.72 -27.81
N THR A 160 -4.83 9.76 -28.08
CA THR A 160 -4.13 10.98 -28.48
C THR A 160 -3.68 10.90 -29.95
N ALA A 161 -3.80 12.02 -30.66
CA ALA A 161 -3.34 12.17 -32.04
C ALA A 161 -1.85 12.51 -32.13
N HIS A 162 -1.31 13.11 -31.07
CA HIS A 162 0.04 13.66 -31.02
C HIS A 162 0.84 13.11 -29.84
N ARG A 163 2.16 13.10 -30.01
CA ARG A 163 3.12 12.70 -28.98
C ARG A 163 4.29 13.67 -28.98
N ILE A 164 4.59 14.20 -27.80
CA ILE A 164 5.67 15.17 -27.57
C ILE A 164 6.56 14.63 -26.45
N GLU A 165 7.86 14.56 -26.73
CA GLU A 165 8.88 14.30 -25.70
C GLU A 165 9.36 15.65 -25.15
N VAL A 166 9.24 15.84 -23.84
CA VAL A 166 9.66 17.05 -23.12
C VAL A 166 10.98 16.74 -22.43
N ASP A 167 12.08 16.91 -23.17
CA ASP A 167 13.43 16.82 -22.62
C ASP A 167 13.82 18.09 -21.86
N ALA A 168 14.99 18.09 -21.21
CA ALA A 168 15.46 19.22 -20.39
C ALA A 168 15.69 20.53 -21.16
N ASP A 169 15.77 20.49 -22.50
CA ASP A 169 15.95 21.68 -23.34
C ASP A 169 14.60 22.14 -23.97
N HIS A 170 13.51 21.40 -23.73
CA HIS A 170 12.18 21.70 -24.26
C HIS A 170 11.59 22.94 -23.57
N ALA A 171 10.84 23.76 -24.31
CA ALA A 171 10.26 25.00 -23.78
C ALA A 171 9.16 24.81 -22.72
N LEU A 172 8.65 23.58 -22.58
CA LEU A 172 7.67 23.16 -21.57
C LEU A 172 8.32 22.34 -20.44
N ALA A 173 9.64 22.16 -20.46
CA ALA A 173 10.32 21.42 -19.40
C ALA A 173 10.13 22.17 -18.07
N PRO A 174 9.82 21.47 -16.98
CA PRO A 174 9.83 22.07 -15.65
C PRO A 174 11.21 22.70 -15.35
N ASP A 175 11.23 23.81 -14.63
CA ASP A 175 12.47 24.55 -14.32
C ASP A 175 13.42 23.76 -13.39
N GLY A 176 12.92 22.73 -12.72
CA GLY A 176 13.67 21.82 -11.86
C GLY A 176 12.95 20.49 -11.64
N ALA A 177 13.66 19.53 -11.05
CA ALA A 177 13.10 18.21 -10.74
C ALA A 177 12.05 18.21 -9.61
N ASP A 178 11.99 19.30 -8.85
CA ASP A 178 11.02 19.51 -7.77
C ASP A 178 9.82 20.36 -8.23
N GLU A 179 9.78 20.79 -9.51
CA GLU A 179 8.72 21.63 -10.06
C GLU A 179 7.69 20.79 -10.83
N PRO A 180 6.38 21.02 -10.65
CA PRO A 180 5.36 20.27 -11.36
C PRO A 180 5.31 20.63 -12.85
N PHE A 181 4.99 19.65 -13.70
CA PHE A 181 4.64 19.89 -15.10
C PHE A 181 3.16 20.26 -15.23
N GLY A 182 2.83 21.13 -16.19
CA GLY A 182 1.44 21.47 -16.51
C GLY A 182 0.82 22.55 -15.63
N LEU A 183 1.58 23.12 -14.68
CA LEU A 183 1.22 24.27 -13.86
C LEU A 183 2.14 25.45 -14.17
N ASP A 184 1.66 26.67 -14.00
CA ASP A 184 2.47 27.89 -14.04
C ASP A 184 3.04 28.26 -12.66
N GLU A 185 3.78 29.38 -12.58
CA GLU A 185 4.41 29.87 -11.34
C GLU A 185 3.40 30.15 -10.20
N ASP A 186 2.12 30.33 -10.54
CA ASP A 186 1.04 30.58 -9.59
C ASP A 186 0.24 29.29 -9.27
N GLY A 187 0.70 28.12 -9.73
CA GLY A 187 0.03 26.84 -9.54
C GLY A 187 -1.23 26.67 -10.41
N THR A 188 -1.39 27.50 -11.45
CA THR A 188 -2.56 27.44 -12.34
C THR A 188 -2.29 26.51 -13.53
N PRO A 189 -3.24 25.63 -13.92
CA PRO A 189 -3.07 24.77 -15.09
C PRO A 189 -2.83 25.56 -16.38
N ILE A 190 -1.79 25.19 -17.11
CA ILE A 190 -1.50 25.75 -18.43
C ILE A 190 -2.29 25.01 -19.52
N THR A 191 -2.63 25.71 -20.60
CA THR A 191 -3.22 25.09 -21.79
C THR A 191 -2.14 24.56 -22.72
N LEU A 192 -2.25 23.28 -23.07
CA LEU A 192 -1.33 22.54 -23.93
C LEU A 192 -1.93 22.29 -25.33
N GLU A 193 -1.22 21.55 -26.18
CA GLU A 193 -1.81 21.10 -27.44
C GLU A 193 -2.91 20.06 -27.16
N PRO A 194 -4.06 20.14 -27.85
CA PRO A 194 -5.15 19.19 -27.65
C PRO A 194 -4.78 17.79 -28.16
N ASP A 195 -5.46 16.77 -27.64
CA ASP A 195 -5.31 15.36 -28.05
C ASP A 195 -3.84 14.90 -28.05
N THR A 196 -3.06 15.29 -27.05
CA THR A 196 -1.59 15.13 -27.06
C THR A 196 -1.10 14.39 -25.82
N ARG A 197 -0.22 13.41 -26.06
CA ARG A 197 0.58 12.75 -25.03
C ARG A 197 1.91 13.48 -24.85
N TYR A 198 2.24 13.84 -23.62
CA TYR A 198 3.51 14.43 -23.22
C TYR A 198 4.30 13.43 -22.37
N ASP A 199 5.47 13.01 -22.84
CA ASP A 199 6.42 12.21 -22.05
C ASP A 199 7.46 13.15 -21.42
N VAL A 200 7.43 13.34 -20.09
CA VAL A 200 8.19 14.40 -19.36
C VAL A 200 9.28 13.79 -18.45
N GLY A 201 9.84 12.65 -18.87
CA GLY A 201 10.89 11.95 -18.15
C GLY A 201 10.42 11.44 -16.78
N GLU A 202 11.16 11.78 -15.72
CA GLU A 202 10.88 11.33 -14.35
C GLU A 202 9.61 11.93 -13.74
N HIS A 203 9.04 12.99 -14.34
CA HIS A 203 7.79 13.60 -13.86
C HIS A 203 6.57 12.73 -14.20
N GLY A 204 6.62 12.02 -15.33
CA GLY A 204 5.55 11.13 -15.77
C GLY A 204 5.12 11.35 -17.22
N THR A 205 3.94 10.82 -17.54
CA THR A 205 3.28 10.97 -18.84
C THR A 205 1.94 11.66 -18.66
N TYR A 206 1.64 12.68 -19.46
CA TYR A 206 0.46 13.52 -19.33
C TYR A 206 -0.33 13.50 -20.62
N TYR A 207 -1.65 13.46 -20.52
CA TYR A 207 -2.54 13.34 -21.65
C TYR A 207 -3.57 14.45 -21.61
N THR A 208 -3.74 15.11 -22.76
CA THR A 208 -4.65 16.25 -22.90
C THR A 208 -5.93 15.90 -23.64
N ASP A 209 -7.01 16.57 -23.24
CA ASP A 209 -8.31 16.54 -23.91
C ASP A 209 -8.31 17.34 -25.23
N ASP A 210 -9.48 17.45 -25.88
CA ASP A 210 -9.66 18.19 -27.13
C ASP A 210 -9.55 19.72 -26.99
N GLU A 211 -9.48 20.22 -25.75
CA GLU A 211 -9.27 21.63 -25.40
C GLU A 211 -7.84 21.91 -24.90
N GLY A 212 -6.99 20.88 -24.79
CA GLY A 212 -5.60 21.01 -24.35
C GLY A 212 -5.43 21.06 -22.84
N ARG A 213 -6.44 20.65 -22.05
CA ARG A 213 -6.32 20.49 -20.60
C ARG A 213 -5.81 19.09 -20.29
N ILE A 214 -4.93 18.96 -19.30
CA ILE A 214 -4.45 17.65 -18.84
C ILE A 214 -5.59 16.97 -18.07
N GLU A 215 -6.04 15.82 -18.55
CA GLU A 215 -7.14 15.05 -17.91
C GLU A 215 -6.67 13.71 -17.34
N TYR A 216 -5.51 13.20 -17.79
CA TYR A 216 -4.96 11.93 -17.34
C TYR A 216 -3.44 12.01 -17.18
N VAL A 217 -2.92 11.42 -16.10
CA VAL A 217 -1.51 11.43 -15.72
C VAL A 217 -1.08 10.02 -15.34
N GLU A 218 -0.02 9.50 -15.96
CA GLU A 218 0.68 8.29 -15.52
C GLU A 218 1.95 8.72 -14.76
N ALA A 219 2.06 8.32 -13.50
CA ALA A 219 3.13 8.77 -12.63
C ALA A 219 3.66 7.64 -11.72
N GLU A 220 4.92 7.76 -11.32
CA GLU A 220 5.50 6.97 -10.25
C GLU A 220 5.51 7.80 -8.96
N GLY A 221 5.22 7.15 -7.82
CA GLY A 221 5.14 7.78 -6.50
C GLY A 221 5.68 6.89 -5.40
N GLY A 222 5.99 7.47 -4.24
CA GLY A 222 6.53 6.73 -3.09
C GLY A 222 8.04 6.43 -3.15
N GLY A 223 8.74 6.89 -4.19
CA GLY A 223 10.19 6.74 -4.36
C GLY A 223 11.04 7.58 -3.40
N GLU A 224 12.38 7.53 -3.53
CA GLU A 224 13.31 8.33 -2.72
C GLU A 224 13.14 9.84 -2.94
N THR A 225 12.82 10.24 -4.16
CA THR A 225 12.36 11.58 -4.55
C THR A 225 10.84 11.55 -4.69
N MET A 226 10.15 12.57 -4.19
CA MET A 226 8.69 12.68 -4.36
C MET A 226 8.39 13.25 -5.73
N ASN A 227 7.36 12.73 -6.39
CA ASN A 227 6.92 13.29 -7.67
C ASN A 227 6.17 14.61 -7.42
N PRO A 228 6.64 15.76 -7.96
CA PRO A 228 6.01 17.05 -7.69
C PRO A 228 4.54 17.12 -8.14
N ASN A 229 4.15 16.44 -9.23
CA ASN A 229 2.75 16.41 -9.70
C ASN A 229 1.81 15.52 -8.86
N LEU A 230 2.36 14.74 -7.92
CA LEU A 230 1.56 14.03 -6.91
C LEU A 230 1.48 14.84 -5.60
N ARG A 231 2.21 15.95 -5.49
CA ARG A 231 2.19 16.89 -4.36
C ARG A 231 1.34 18.11 -4.68
N GLU A 232 1.58 18.68 -5.85
CA GLU A 232 0.87 19.81 -6.45
C GLU A 232 0.09 19.30 -7.65
N THR A 233 -1.16 18.93 -7.38
CA THR A 233 -2.01 18.20 -8.30
C THR A 233 -2.83 19.13 -9.18
N LEU A 234 -2.91 18.80 -10.46
CA LEU A 234 -3.86 19.36 -11.41
C LEU A 234 -5.32 19.10 -10.96
N PRO A 235 -6.22 20.08 -11.15
CA PRO A 235 -7.64 19.89 -10.93
C PRO A 235 -8.24 19.01 -12.02
N ASP A 236 -9.35 18.36 -11.70
CA ASP A 236 -10.15 17.59 -12.65
C ASP A 236 -9.35 16.56 -13.47
N ALA A 237 -8.35 15.92 -12.86
CA ALA A 237 -7.46 14.97 -13.53
C ALA A 237 -7.47 13.59 -12.86
N THR A 238 -7.28 12.54 -13.67
CA THR A 238 -7.05 11.19 -13.17
C THR A 238 -5.57 10.84 -13.18
N TYR A 239 -5.05 10.42 -12.04
CA TYR A 239 -3.68 9.95 -11.85
C TYR A 239 -3.67 8.43 -11.73
N HIS A 240 -3.03 7.76 -12.68
CA HIS A 240 -2.69 6.35 -12.60
C HIS A 240 -1.28 6.22 -12.04
N VAL A 241 -1.19 5.87 -10.76
CA VAL A 241 0.04 5.87 -9.99
C VAL A 241 0.55 4.45 -9.78
N ASN A 242 1.85 4.24 -10.05
CA ASN A 242 2.55 2.97 -9.86
C ASN A 242 1.86 1.77 -10.54
N GLU A 243 1.12 2.03 -11.63
CA GLU A 243 0.29 1.06 -12.35
C GLU A 243 -0.87 0.44 -11.54
N GLN A 244 -1.02 0.79 -10.26
CA GLN A 244 -1.90 0.10 -9.31
C GLN A 244 -3.09 0.94 -8.87
N ALA A 245 -2.88 2.24 -8.60
CA ALA A 245 -3.89 3.09 -7.98
C ALA A 245 -4.33 4.20 -8.93
N TYR A 246 -5.63 4.49 -8.92
CA TYR A 246 -6.24 5.58 -9.67
C TYR A 246 -6.76 6.62 -8.69
N TYR A 247 -6.22 7.82 -8.74
CA TYR A 247 -6.69 8.96 -7.97
C TYR A 247 -7.40 9.93 -8.93
N ARG A 248 -8.58 10.40 -8.55
CA ARG A 248 -9.29 11.47 -9.26
C ARG A 248 -9.32 12.70 -8.37
N THR A 249 -8.93 13.84 -8.93
CA THR A 249 -9.00 15.13 -8.27
C THR A 249 -10.25 15.90 -8.69
N ASP A 250 -10.76 16.72 -7.76
CA ASP A 250 -11.84 17.67 -8.02
C ASP A 250 -11.31 18.99 -8.64
N GLU A 251 -12.20 19.97 -8.79
CA GLU A 251 -11.89 21.30 -9.36
C GLU A 251 -10.85 22.11 -8.55
N LEU A 252 -10.56 21.71 -7.30
CA LEU A 252 -9.56 22.32 -6.43
C LEU A 252 -8.28 21.48 -6.33
N GLY A 253 -8.16 20.40 -7.10
CA GLY A 253 -7.02 19.48 -7.04
C GLY A 253 -7.07 18.55 -5.84
N ARG A 254 -8.18 18.45 -5.11
CA ARG A 254 -8.29 17.55 -3.95
C ARG A 254 -8.69 16.16 -4.42
N THR A 255 -8.11 15.12 -3.85
CA THR A 255 -8.56 13.75 -4.13
C THR A 255 -10.02 13.58 -3.72
N GLU A 256 -10.89 13.30 -4.67
CA GLU A 256 -12.32 13.02 -4.43
C GLU A 256 -12.64 11.53 -4.57
N HIS A 257 -11.80 10.77 -5.28
CA HIS A 257 -12.03 9.36 -5.52
C HIS A 257 -10.70 8.61 -5.71
N LEU A 258 -10.50 7.56 -4.92
CA LEU A 258 -9.44 6.57 -5.07
C LEU A 258 -10.06 5.23 -5.50
N TYR A 259 -9.47 4.60 -6.52
CA TYR A 259 -9.78 3.24 -6.91
C TYR A 259 -8.51 2.40 -7.10
N VAL A 260 -8.49 1.21 -6.52
CA VAL A 260 -7.42 0.22 -6.64
C VAL A 260 -8.04 -1.08 -7.16
N PRO A 261 -7.86 -1.44 -8.44
CA PRO A 261 -8.47 -2.63 -9.02
C PRO A 261 -7.96 -3.94 -8.41
N ASP A 262 -6.68 -3.97 -8.04
CA ASP A 262 -6.01 -5.13 -7.44
C ASP A 262 -5.06 -4.65 -6.34
N VAL A 263 -5.48 -4.81 -5.09
CA VAL A 263 -4.72 -4.38 -3.92
C VAL A 263 -3.57 -5.34 -3.70
N VAL A 264 -2.35 -4.81 -3.63
CA VAL A 264 -1.14 -5.59 -3.39
C VAL A 264 -0.54 -5.22 -2.04
N VAL A 265 -0.13 -6.23 -1.27
CA VAL A 265 0.57 -6.02 0.01
C VAL A 265 2.08 -5.97 -0.21
N ASP A 266 2.69 -4.82 0.03
CA ASP A 266 4.13 -4.72 0.20
C ASP A 266 4.52 -5.23 1.61
N ARG A 267 5.01 -6.47 1.64
CA ARG A 267 5.40 -7.16 2.88
C ARG A 267 6.63 -6.53 3.57
N GLU A 268 7.45 -5.75 2.86
CA GLU A 268 8.56 -5.02 3.46
C GLU A 268 8.06 -3.71 4.10
N MET A 269 7.17 -2.99 3.42
CA MET A 269 6.55 -1.77 3.93
C MET A 269 5.59 -2.04 5.10
N ALA A 270 4.83 -3.15 5.08
CA ALA A 270 3.99 -3.62 6.19
C ALA A 270 4.77 -3.82 7.51
N ARG A 271 6.08 -4.04 7.43
CA ARG A 271 6.97 -4.22 8.59
C ARG A 271 7.56 -2.90 9.11
N SER A 272 7.36 -1.79 8.40
CA SER A 272 7.88 -0.47 8.72
C SER A 272 6.83 0.38 9.44
N GLN A 273 6.89 0.44 10.77
CA GLN A 273 5.99 1.27 11.60
C GLN A 273 6.36 2.77 11.59
N ALA A 274 7.29 3.21 10.74
CA ALA A 274 8.09 4.40 11.00
C ALA A 274 7.62 5.68 10.29
N ILE A 275 6.51 5.70 9.56
CA ILE A 275 6.09 6.91 8.85
C ILE A 275 4.59 7.15 9.04
N GLN A 276 4.24 7.61 10.23
CA GLN A 276 3.10 8.51 10.41
C GLN A 276 3.61 9.93 10.15
N SER A 277 3.09 10.59 9.13
CA SER A 277 3.33 12.01 8.86
C SER A 277 2.64 12.84 9.95
N THR A 278 3.39 13.73 10.57
CA THR A 278 2.84 14.68 11.56
C THR A 278 2.19 15.84 10.83
N ILE A 279 0.85 15.93 10.86
CA ILE A 279 0.14 17.14 11.28
C ILE A 279 -1.01 16.66 12.17
N ALA A 280 -0.88 16.87 13.48
CA ALA A 280 -1.95 16.68 14.46
C ALA A 280 -2.57 18.06 14.72
N GLU A 281 -3.73 18.32 14.13
CA GLU A 281 -4.53 19.52 14.39
C GLU A 281 -5.78 19.12 15.15
N ARG A 282 -6.10 19.89 16.20
CA ARG A 282 -7.24 19.63 17.08
C ARG A 282 -8.19 20.81 17.03
N TRP A 283 -9.44 20.54 16.70
CA TRP A 283 -10.51 21.53 16.77
C TRP A 283 -11.53 21.14 17.83
N ASP A 284 -11.94 22.11 18.65
CA ASP A 284 -13.09 21.95 19.53
C ASP A 284 -14.35 22.20 18.70
N MET A 285 -14.91 21.15 18.10
CA MET A 285 -16.10 21.27 17.25
C MET A 285 -17.37 21.37 18.11
N SER A 286 -18.30 22.23 17.70
CA SER A 286 -19.56 22.45 18.42
C SER A 286 -20.71 21.66 17.81
N GLY A 287 -21.40 20.84 18.61
CA GLY A 287 -22.64 20.14 18.25
C GLY A 287 -23.77 20.46 19.25
N ASP A 288 -24.80 19.62 19.35
CA ASP A 288 -26.06 19.71 20.14
C ASP A 288 -25.95 20.25 21.59
N GLY A 289 -25.50 21.49 21.76
CA GLY A 289 -25.21 22.11 23.06
C GLY A 289 -23.96 21.58 23.77
N THR A 290 -23.10 20.80 23.10
CA THR A 290 -21.83 20.28 23.65
C THR A 290 -20.68 20.53 22.67
N SER A 291 -19.47 20.77 23.20
CA SER A 291 -18.24 20.84 22.42
C SER A 291 -17.44 19.57 22.69
N GLU A 292 -17.20 18.78 21.64
CA GLU A 292 -16.31 17.62 21.72
C GLU A 292 -15.01 17.93 20.99
N PRO A 293 -13.85 17.67 21.59
CA PRO A 293 -12.58 17.85 20.89
C PRO A 293 -12.44 16.78 19.81
N VAL A 294 -12.38 17.22 18.55
CA VAL A 294 -12.13 16.38 17.39
C VAL A 294 -10.68 16.57 16.99
N GLU A 295 -9.92 15.47 17.01
CA GLU A 295 -8.50 15.44 16.65
C GLU A 295 -8.35 14.85 15.25
N PHE A 296 -7.75 15.62 14.35
CA PHE A 296 -7.46 15.21 13.00
C PHE A 296 -5.98 14.87 12.85
N ASN A 297 -5.73 13.77 12.16
CA ASN A 297 -4.40 13.34 11.75
C ASN A 297 -4.25 13.50 10.24
N ALA A 298 -3.01 13.57 9.77
CA ALA A 298 -2.69 13.29 8.37
C ALA A 298 -2.89 11.80 8.10
N GLY A 299 -4.10 11.43 7.67
CA GLY A 299 -4.45 10.06 7.33
C GLY A 299 -4.17 9.76 5.87
N HIS A 300 -3.63 8.59 5.58
CA HIS A 300 -3.52 8.16 4.19
C HIS A 300 -4.90 7.74 3.68
N VAL A 301 -5.21 8.01 2.41
CA VAL A 301 -6.43 7.47 1.77
C VAL A 301 -6.27 5.95 1.53
N LEU A 302 -5.04 5.53 1.20
CA LEU A 302 -4.61 4.13 1.18
C LEU A 302 -3.32 3.97 1.99
N ALA A 303 -3.27 3.00 2.90
CA ALA A 303 -2.05 2.68 3.63
C ALA A 303 -0.88 2.33 2.71
N ARG A 304 0.32 2.72 3.13
CA ARG A 304 1.55 2.43 2.38
C ARG A 304 1.83 0.95 2.18
N GLN A 305 1.43 0.11 3.14
CA GLN A 305 1.58 -1.33 3.01
C GLN A 305 0.72 -1.93 1.89
N LEU A 306 -0.31 -1.19 1.43
CA LEU A 306 -1.25 -1.59 0.40
C LEU A 306 -1.01 -0.88 -0.94
N GLY A 307 0.15 -0.24 -1.11
CA GLY A 307 0.49 0.54 -2.31
C GLY A 307 0.27 2.05 -2.18
N GLY A 308 -0.17 2.53 -1.02
CA GLY A 308 -0.27 3.96 -0.73
C GLY A 308 1.08 4.68 -0.83
N ILE A 309 1.06 5.87 -1.43
CA ILE A 309 2.25 6.69 -1.62
C ILE A 309 2.41 7.76 -0.53
N ARG A 310 3.52 8.51 -0.56
CA ARG A 310 3.89 9.50 0.47
C ARG A 310 3.67 10.95 0.05
N GLU A 311 3.13 11.14 -1.14
CA GLU A 311 2.80 12.42 -1.73
C GLU A 311 1.39 12.86 -1.34
N GLU A 312 1.16 14.18 -1.38
CA GLU A 312 0.01 14.89 -0.82
C GLU A 312 -1.34 14.39 -1.39
N ILE A 313 -1.39 13.93 -2.65
CA ILE A 313 -2.59 13.32 -3.26
C ILE A 313 -3.15 12.13 -2.46
N ASN A 314 -2.32 11.45 -1.66
CA ASN A 314 -2.73 10.32 -0.84
C ASN A 314 -3.03 10.70 0.61
N TYR A 315 -3.14 11.98 0.95
CA TYR A 315 -3.44 12.45 2.32
C TYR A 315 -4.76 13.19 2.42
N THR A 316 -5.43 12.96 3.55
CA THR A 316 -6.60 13.72 3.98
C THR A 316 -6.51 14.01 5.47
N ARG A 317 -7.19 15.06 5.92
CA ARG A 317 -7.38 15.32 7.35
C ARG A 317 -8.43 14.35 7.89
N GLN A 318 -7.98 13.26 8.50
CA GLN A 318 -8.84 12.19 9.01
C GLN A 318 -9.03 12.33 10.51
N TRP A 319 -10.27 12.33 10.97
CA TRP A 319 -10.59 12.23 12.39
C TRP A 319 -10.04 10.92 12.94
N ASP A 320 -9.38 11.00 14.10
CA ASP A 320 -8.71 9.86 14.71
C ASP A 320 -9.64 8.65 14.95
N GLU A 321 -10.94 8.88 15.18
CA GLU A 321 -11.91 7.79 15.29
C GLU A 321 -12.20 7.09 13.96
N VAL A 322 -12.12 7.79 12.81
CA VAL A 322 -12.23 7.20 11.46
C VAL A 322 -10.93 6.53 11.03
N ASN A 323 -9.79 7.06 11.45
CA ASN A 323 -8.48 6.55 11.07
C ASN A 323 -8.14 5.25 11.83
N GLN A 324 -8.24 5.21 13.17
CA GLN A 324 -7.69 4.12 14.00
C GLN A 324 -8.64 3.55 15.08
N ALA A 325 -9.93 3.90 15.05
CA ALA A 325 -11.00 3.39 15.91
C ALA A 325 -10.65 3.27 17.40
N ARG A 326 -10.99 4.28 18.21
CA ARG A 326 -10.93 4.19 19.68
C ARG A 326 -12.21 3.65 20.31
N SER A 327 -13.30 3.54 19.54
CA SER A 327 -14.68 3.31 20.00
C SER A 327 -15.32 2.00 19.48
N GLY A 328 -14.60 1.19 18.69
CA GLY A 328 -15.07 -0.12 18.22
C GLY A 328 -16.01 -0.10 17.00
N GLN A 329 -16.03 1.02 16.26
CA GLN A 329 -16.65 1.12 14.94
C GLN A 329 -15.69 0.68 13.84
N ASP A 330 -16.21 0.38 12.64
CA ASP A 330 -15.38 0.14 11.46
C ASP A 330 -14.65 1.41 11.04
N THR A 331 -13.43 1.25 10.53
CA THR A 331 -12.51 2.33 10.21
C THR A 331 -11.73 2.03 8.96
N ILE A 332 -11.06 3.03 8.42
CA ILE A 332 -10.11 2.85 7.33
C ILE A 332 -9.07 1.78 7.73
N TYR A 333 -8.52 1.86 8.95
CA TYR A 333 -7.60 0.84 9.45
C TYR A 333 -8.21 -0.58 9.55
N THR A 334 -9.51 -0.70 9.89
CA THR A 334 -10.21 -1.99 9.91
C THR A 334 -10.21 -2.62 8.52
N TYR A 335 -10.55 -1.85 7.49
CA TYR A 335 -10.59 -2.31 6.11
C TYR A 335 -9.20 -2.60 5.54
N GLU A 336 -8.21 -1.76 5.87
CA GLU A 336 -6.81 -1.98 5.51
C GLU A 336 -6.25 -3.26 6.12
N SER A 337 -6.57 -3.53 7.39
CA SER A 337 -6.16 -4.75 8.09
C SER A 337 -6.83 -5.99 7.48
N LEU A 338 -8.13 -5.91 7.17
CA LEU A 338 -8.87 -6.99 6.52
C LEU A 338 -8.23 -7.40 5.20
N MET A 339 -7.93 -6.42 4.33
CA MET A 339 -7.27 -6.68 3.05
C MET A 339 -5.87 -7.24 3.25
N ALA A 340 -5.07 -6.64 4.14
CA ALA A 340 -3.70 -7.06 4.39
C ALA A 340 -3.61 -8.52 4.88
N ASP A 341 -4.47 -8.89 5.83
CA ASP A 341 -4.54 -10.25 6.38
C ASP A 341 -5.08 -11.23 5.32
N GLY A 342 -6.16 -10.88 4.61
CA GLY A 342 -6.74 -11.72 3.57
C GLY A 342 -5.77 -12.04 2.43
N ILE A 343 -4.99 -11.06 1.98
CA ILE A 343 -3.97 -11.25 0.94
C ILE A 343 -2.78 -12.05 1.48
N SER A 344 -2.34 -11.77 2.71
CA SER A 344 -1.11 -12.36 3.25
C SER A 344 -1.29 -13.80 3.71
N ASP A 345 -2.43 -14.09 4.34
CA ASP A 345 -2.68 -15.33 5.08
C ASP A 345 -3.68 -16.25 4.39
N GLU A 346 -4.56 -15.72 3.53
CA GLU A 346 -5.70 -16.45 2.97
C GLU A 346 -5.73 -16.54 1.44
N ASP A 347 -4.74 -15.98 0.73
CA ASP A 347 -4.64 -15.98 -0.75
C ASP A 347 -5.88 -15.37 -1.44
N ARG A 348 -6.48 -14.35 -0.79
CA ARG A 348 -7.64 -13.61 -1.30
C ARG A 348 -7.20 -12.42 -2.16
N SER A 349 -8.03 -12.06 -3.12
CA SER A 349 -7.85 -10.84 -3.94
C SER A 349 -8.85 -9.76 -3.54
N TYR A 350 -8.43 -8.50 -3.57
CA TYR A 350 -9.29 -7.37 -3.22
C TYR A 350 -9.21 -6.23 -4.23
N SER A 351 -10.35 -5.58 -4.48
CA SER A 351 -10.39 -4.23 -5.05
C SER A 351 -10.90 -3.25 -4.00
N TYR A 352 -10.36 -2.03 -3.97
CA TYR A 352 -10.69 -0.99 -3.00
C TYR A 352 -11.14 0.29 -3.70
N GLU A 353 -12.30 0.81 -3.32
CA GLU A 353 -12.83 2.11 -3.77
C GLU A 353 -13.05 2.99 -2.53
N THR A 354 -12.63 4.24 -2.58
CA THR A 354 -12.98 5.26 -1.57
C THR A 354 -13.33 6.56 -2.25
N ARG A 355 -14.53 7.07 -1.99
CA ARG A 355 -14.95 8.42 -2.37
C ARG A 355 -14.88 9.33 -1.16
N ILE A 356 -14.33 10.52 -1.34
CA ILE A 356 -14.10 11.51 -0.30
C ILE A 356 -15.13 12.62 -0.48
N ASP A 357 -16.02 12.77 0.49
CA ASP A 357 -16.97 13.88 0.51
C ASP A 357 -16.32 15.06 1.26
N TRP A 358 -15.96 16.11 0.52
CA TRP A 358 -15.34 17.30 1.09
C TRP A 358 -16.29 18.17 1.92
N GLY A 359 -17.61 18.02 1.76
CA GLY A 359 -18.61 18.84 2.43
C GLY A 359 -18.59 20.32 2.05
N GLU A 360 -19.64 21.04 2.44
CA GLU A 360 -19.74 22.50 2.20
C GLU A 360 -19.09 23.34 3.33
N GLU A 361 -18.95 22.77 4.53
CA GLU A 361 -18.42 23.48 5.69
C GLU A 361 -16.93 23.20 5.87
N GLN A 362 -16.14 24.26 6.01
CA GLN A 362 -14.69 24.19 6.22
C GLN A 362 -14.28 25.01 7.46
N PRO A 363 -13.11 24.70 8.08
CA PRO A 363 -12.57 25.51 9.16
C PRO A 363 -12.38 26.98 8.77
N ALA A 364 -12.46 27.89 9.74
CA ALA A 364 -12.20 29.31 9.49
C ALA A 364 -10.79 29.51 8.91
N GLY A 365 -10.69 30.19 7.76
CA GLY A 365 -9.43 30.41 7.06
C GLY A 365 -9.08 29.34 6.02
N VAL A 366 -9.95 28.34 5.81
CA VAL A 366 -9.79 27.31 4.78
C VAL A 366 -10.80 27.55 3.66
N GLY A 367 -10.31 27.70 2.43
CA GLY A 367 -11.15 27.89 1.24
C GLY A 367 -10.40 28.55 0.09
N PRO A 368 -10.97 28.57 -1.12
CA PRO A 368 -10.35 29.18 -2.29
C PRO A 368 -10.07 30.68 -2.11
N GLU A 369 -10.85 31.37 -1.26
CA GLU A 369 -10.63 32.78 -0.92
C GLU A 369 -9.39 33.03 -0.04
N HIS A 370 -8.78 31.96 0.48
CA HIS A 370 -7.62 31.97 1.35
C HIS A 370 -6.38 31.36 0.68
N ASP A 371 -6.46 31.04 -0.61
CA ASP A 371 -5.41 30.33 -1.36
C ASP A 371 -5.01 29.02 -0.64
N SER A 372 -6.01 28.31 -0.09
CA SER A 372 -5.76 27.09 0.68
C SER A 372 -5.32 25.95 -0.21
N GLU A 373 -4.30 25.24 0.27
CA GLU A 373 -3.80 24.02 -0.37
C GLU A 373 -4.79 22.85 -0.20
N PRO A 374 -4.81 21.87 -1.12
CA PRO A 374 -5.72 20.72 -1.06
C PRO A 374 -5.74 19.99 0.30
N TRP A 375 -4.57 19.87 0.95
CA TRP A 375 -4.42 19.17 2.23
C TRP A 375 -4.90 19.98 3.45
N GLU A 376 -5.24 21.26 3.29
CA GLU A 376 -5.80 22.11 4.36
C GLU A 376 -7.30 21.90 4.54
N TYR A 377 -7.98 21.37 3.52
CA TYR A 377 -9.40 21.04 3.57
C TYR A 377 -9.66 19.83 4.48
N VAL A 378 -10.86 19.80 5.04
CA VAL A 378 -11.32 18.72 5.90
C VAL A 378 -12.49 18.03 5.21
N PRO A 379 -12.39 16.73 4.89
CA PRO A 379 -13.52 15.96 4.42
C PRO A 379 -14.62 15.88 5.47
N SER A 380 -15.87 15.82 5.03
CA SER A 380 -17.02 15.48 5.87
C SER A 380 -17.17 13.98 6.10
N GLY A 381 -16.69 13.14 5.18
CA GLY A 381 -16.76 11.69 5.29
C GLY A 381 -16.15 10.94 4.12
N TYR A 382 -16.20 9.61 4.20
CA TYR A 382 -15.67 8.69 3.20
C TYR A 382 -16.70 7.62 2.89
N ASP A 383 -17.01 7.40 1.61
CA ASP A 383 -17.77 6.23 1.16
C ASP A 383 -16.80 5.16 0.69
N VAL A 384 -16.78 4.02 1.36
CA VAL A 384 -15.81 2.94 1.13
C VAL A 384 -16.53 1.73 0.54
N ARG A 385 -15.97 1.15 -0.53
CA ARG A 385 -16.40 -0.14 -1.07
C ARG A 385 -15.23 -1.10 -1.22
N LEU A 386 -15.45 -2.34 -0.80
CA LEU A 386 -14.49 -3.43 -0.97
C LEU A 386 -15.14 -4.62 -1.65
N HIS A 387 -14.42 -5.17 -2.63
CA HIS A 387 -14.74 -6.48 -3.20
C HIS A 387 -13.66 -7.48 -2.82
N GLU A 388 -14.06 -8.67 -2.41
CA GLU A 388 -13.21 -9.82 -2.13
C GLU A 388 -13.50 -10.89 -3.20
N ASP A 389 -12.49 -11.30 -3.96
CA ASP A 389 -12.62 -12.28 -5.04
C ASP A 389 -13.77 -11.96 -6.03
N GLY A 390 -14.01 -10.66 -6.24
CA GLY A 390 -15.06 -10.12 -7.10
C GLY A 390 -16.44 -9.99 -6.45
N GLU A 391 -16.65 -10.41 -5.20
CA GLU A 391 -17.89 -10.22 -4.45
C GLU A 391 -17.78 -8.98 -3.54
N GLN A 392 -18.76 -8.07 -3.61
CA GLN A 392 -18.81 -6.91 -2.72
C GLN A 392 -19.05 -7.37 -1.29
N ILE A 393 -18.10 -7.09 -0.40
CA ILE A 393 -18.18 -7.44 1.02
C ILE A 393 -18.39 -6.22 1.93
N VAL A 394 -18.06 -5.03 1.45
CA VAL A 394 -18.22 -3.77 2.18
C VAL A 394 -18.80 -2.71 1.26
N GLU A 395 -19.80 -1.98 1.78
CA GLU A 395 -20.26 -0.69 1.29
C GLU A 395 -20.70 0.09 2.53
N ASP A 396 -19.89 1.08 2.89
CA ASP A 396 -20.00 1.77 4.17
C ASP A 396 -19.71 3.26 4.04
N HIS A 397 -20.26 4.05 4.96
CA HIS A 397 -20.04 5.48 5.05
C HIS A 397 -19.40 5.82 6.40
N LEU A 398 -18.19 6.39 6.36
CA LEU A 398 -17.41 6.77 7.52
C LEU A 398 -17.46 8.30 7.71
N PRO A 399 -18.27 8.83 8.66
CA PRO A 399 -18.33 10.27 8.90
C PRO A 399 -17.03 10.76 9.56
N ASN A 400 -16.44 11.82 9.02
CA ASN A 400 -15.13 12.32 9.45
C ASN A 400 -15.19 13.24 10.68
N TYR A 401 -16.35 13.35 11.33
CA TYR A 401 -16.57 13.99 12.62
C TYR A 401 -17.99 13.63 13.12
N PRO A 402 -18.30 13.84 14.42
CA PRO A 402 -19.62 13.50 14.97
C PRO A 402 -20.78 14.18 14.23
N GLU A 403 -21.91 13.49 14.12
CA GLU A 403 -23.12 14.04 13.49
C GLU A 403 -23.54 15.36 14.16
N GLY A 404 -23.78 16.40 13.35
CA GLY A 404 -24.16 17.72 13.82
C GLY A 404 -23.01 18.57 14.39
N ALA A 405 -21.76 18.07 14.38
CA ALA A 405 -20.59 18.87 14.70
C ALA A 405 -20.35 19.94 13.63
N THR A 406 -19.95 21.13 14.07
CA THR A 406 -19.65 22.30 13.23
C THR A 406 -18.29 22.86 13.60
N PHE A 407 -17.59 23.44 12.63
CA PHE A 407 -16.31 24.06 12.88
C PHE A 407 -16.50 25.34 13.70
N PRO A 408 -15.57 25.65 14.62
CA PRO A 408 -15.57 26.93 15.30
C PRO A 408 -15.42 28.07 14.28
N ARG A 409 -16.30 29.07 14.35
CA ARG A 409 -16.33 30.24 13.45
C ARG A 409 -15.73 31.50 14.07
#